data_AF-A0AAD4LPE8-F1
#
_entry.id   AF-A0AAD4LPE8-F1
#
_cell.length_a   1.000
_cell.length_b   1.000
_cell.length_c   1.000
_cell.angle_alpha   90.00
_cell.angle_beta   90.00
_cell.angle_gamma   90.00
#
_symmetry.space_group_name_H-M   'P 1'
#
loop_
_entity.id
_entity.type
_entity.pdbx_description
1 polymer ?
#
loop_
_entity_poly.entity_id
_entity_poly.type
_entity_poly.pdbx_seq_one_letter_code
_entity_poly.pdbx_strand_id
1 'polypeptide(L)'
;MTQLEILSLHFLSLPSRREYLNSPPPPEGHAVLPTLKCLKYRGTSKYLDDLRIDAPRLEDIGITFFSQPTMDASQLGRFIERIEMQTSLCRADVQTSARAISICLSNAGARLNLQISCEQLDWQLSSMAQICDHFSPFLSRVENLGIFMAQSSTVQRHVQGTLGGAYPHVR
;
A
#
# COMPACT_ATOMS: atom_id res chain seq x y z
N MET A 1 -16.35 4.66 -26.15
CA MET A 1 -15.76 5.28 -24.95
C MET A 1 -15.89 4.29 -23.80
N THR A 2 -14.80 4.01 -23.10
CA THR A 2 -14.76 3.06 -21.98
C THR A 2 -15.40 3.70 -20.74
N GLN A 3 -16.42 3.06 -20.17
CA GLN A 3 -17.15 3.52 -18.97
C GLN A 3 -16.57 2.91 -17.67
N LEU A 4 -15.26 2.62 -17.67
CA LEU A 4 -14.63 1.96 -16.52
C LEU A 4 -14.56 2.94 -15.34
N GLU A 5 -15.29 2.66 -14.27
CA GLU A 5 -15.26 3.47 -13.04
C GLU A 5 -14.30 2.93 -11.99
N ILE A 6 -14.07 1.61 -11.97
CA ILE A 6 -13.23 0.92 -11.00
C ILE A 6 -12.24 0.03 -11.73
N LEU A 7 -10.95 0.18 -11.44
CA LEU A 7 -9.88 -0.68 -11.91
C LEU A 7 -9.20 -1.34 -10.72
N SER A 8 -9.07 -2.66 -10.74
CA SER A 8 -8.38 -3.43 -9.70
C SER A 8 -7.30 -4.31 -10.33
N LEU A 9 -6.05 -4.07 -9.96
CA LEU A 9 -4.88 -4.78 -10.45
C LEU A 9 -4.20 -5.50 -9.29
N HIS A 10 -4.12 -6.83 -9.38
CA HIS A 10 -3.58 -7.67 -8.32
C HIS A 10 -2.48 -8.57 -8.88
N PHE A 11 -1.24 -8.15 -8.70
CA PHE A 11 -0.07 -8.97 -8.98
C PHE A 11 0.24 -9.82 -7.74
N LEU A 12 0.50 -11.11 -7.94
CA LEU A 12 0.78 -12.05 -6.83
C LEU A 12 2.24 -12.49 -6.79
N SER A 13 2.99 -12.22 -7.86
CA SER A 13 4.38 -12.64 -8.02
C SER A 13 5.30 -11.44 -8.10
N LEU A 14 6.53 -11.65 -7.64
CA LEU A 14 7.64 -10.79 -8.01
C LEU A 14 7.95 -11.03 -9.49
N PRO A 15 8.08 -9.97 -10.30
CA PRO A 15 8.44 -10.10 -11.70
C PRO A 15 9.81 -10.77 -11.80
N SER A 16 9.96 -11.75 -12.70
CA SER A 16 11.19 -12.51 -12.79
C SER A 16 12.32 -11.63 -13.32
N ARG A 17 13.54 -11.78 -12.81
CA ARG A 17 14.69 -10.96 -13.23
C ARG A 17 14.96 -11.03 -14.74
N ARG A 18 14.55 -12.12 -15.42
CA ARG A 18 14.74 -12.33 -16.86
C ARG A 18 13.74 -11.59 -17.74
N GLU A 19 12.54 -11.28 -17.25
CA GLU A 19 11.52 -10.56 -18.03
C GLU A 19 11.89 -9.10 -18.26
N TYR A 20 12.76 -8.50 -17.43
CA TYR A 20 13.16 -7.09 -17.53
C TYR A 20 14.18 -6.78 -18.61
N LEU A 21 15.13 -7.69 -18.87
CA LEU A 21 16.18 -7.43 -19.86
C LEU A 21 15.65 -7.52 -21.30
N ASN A 22 14.49 -8.16 -21.48
CA ASN A 22 13.88 -8.41 -22.78
C ASN A 22 12.52 -7.72 -22.93
N SER A 23 12.10 -6.89 -21.97
CA SER A 23 10.83 -6.18 -22.12
C SER A 23 10.97 -5.16 -23.25
N PRO A 24 10.03 -5.14 -24.23
CA PRO A 24 9.97 -4.06 -25.20
C PRO A 24 9.93 -2.71 -24.49
N PRO A 25 10.43 -1.63 -25.11
CA PRO A 25 10.26 -0.29 -24.56
C PRO A 25 8.76 -0.07 -24.23
N PRO A 26 8.43 0.57 -23.10
CA PRO A 26 7.06 0.79 -22.70
C PRO A 26 6.29 1.45 -23.84
N PRO A 27 5.08 0.97 -24.19
CA PRO A 27 4.25 1.62 -25.19
C PRO A 27 4.14 3.12 -24.91
N GLU A 28 4.41 3.95 -25.92
CA GLU A 28 4.38 5.42 -25.78
C GLU A 28 2.97 5.99 -25.53
N GLY A 29 1.93 5.14 -25.50
CA GLY A 29 0.56 5.56 -25.25
C GLY A 29 0.18 5.53 -23.77
N HIS A 30 -0.43 6.61 -23.30
CA HIS A 30 -1.20 6.63 -22.06
C HIS A 30 -2.62 6.14 -22.32
N ALA A 31 -3.11 5.23 -21.48
CA ALA A 31 -4.51 4.85 -21.50
C ALA A 31 -5.33 5.93 -20.78
N VAL A 32 -6.15 6.67 -21.52
CA VAL A 32 -7.04 7.67 -20.94
C VAL A 32 -8.32 6.98 -20.45
N LEU A 33 -8.55 7.03 -19.14
CA LEU A 33 -9.74 6.46 -18.50
C LEU A 33 -10.55 7.59 -17.84
N PRO A 34 -11.35 8.35 -18.62
CA PRO A 34 -11.96 9.60 -18.16
C PRO A 34 -13.05 9.39 -17.10
N THR A 35 -13.58 8.17 -16.98
CA THR A 35 -14.62 7.82 -15.99
C THR A 35 -14.06 7.12 -14.77
N LEU A 36 -12.75 6.82 -14.72
CA LEU A 36 -12.16 6.05 -13.64
C LEU A 36 -12.13 6.88 -12.36
N LYS A 37 -12.83 6.38 -11.33
CA LYS A 37 -12.97 7.00 -10.00
C LYS A 37 -12.18 6.25 -8.93
N CYS A 38 -12.02 4.95 -9.08
CA CYS A 38 -11.34 4.11 -8.11
C CYS A 38 -10.26 3.25 -8.76
N LEU A 39 -9.04 3.32 -8.24
CA LEU A 39 -7.93 2.45 -8.59
C LEU A 39 -7.48 1.66 -7.37
N LYS A 40 -7.53 0.34 -7.48
CA LYS A 40 -6.93 -0.58 -6.51
C LYS A 40 -5.75 -1.28 -7.15
N TYR A 41 -4.61 -1.18 -6.50
CA TYR A 41 -3.37 -1.76 -6.95
C TYR A 41 -2.77 -2.60 -5.82
N ARG A 42 -2.40 -3.82 -6.13
CA ARG A 42 -1.61 -4.70 -5.26
C ARG A 42 -0.47 -5.27 -6.06
N GLY A 43 0.76 -4.96 -5.68
CA GLY A 43 1.91 -5.25 -6.54
C GLY A 43 3.23 -4.72 -6.00
N THR A 44 4.27 -4.85 -6.78
CA THR A 44 5.59 -4.25 -6.54
C THR A 44 5.71 -2.93 -7.29
N SER A 45 6.45 -1.93 -6.77
CA SER A 45 6.56 -0.60 -7.41
C SER A 45 6.87 -0.63 -8.92
N LYS A 46 7.62 -1.65 -9.36
CA LYS A 46 7.94 -1.90 -10.77
C LYS A 46 6.73 -1.96 -11.72
N TYR A 47 5.62 -2.63 -11.35
CA TYR A 47 4.45 -2.68 -12.24
C TYR A 47 3.66 -1.38 -12.25
N LEU A 48 3.84 -0.55 -11.22
CA LEU A 48 3.18 0.74 -11.11
C LEU A 48 3.79 1.74 -12.11
N ASP A 49 5.08 1.58 -12.43
CA ASP A 49 5.78 2.38 -13.45
C ASP A 49 5.24 2.12 -14.87
N ASP A 50 4.89 0.87 -15.17
CA ASP A 50 4.30 0.49 -16.46
C ASP A 50 2.82 0.91 -16.57
N LEU A 51 2.20 1.29 -15.46
CA LEU A 51 0.81 1.74 -15.42
C LEU A 51 0.70 3.19 -15.90
N ARG A 52 0.68 3.37 -17.22
CA ARG A 52 0.44 4.67 -17.87
C ARG A 52 -1.05 4.92 -18.05
N ILE A 53 -1.71 5.33 -16.98
CA ILE A 53 -3.14 5.69 -17.00
C ILE A 53 -3.29 7.17 -16.69
N ASP A 54 -4.05 7.87 -17.53
CA ASP A 54 -4.50 9.22 -17.27
C ASP A 54 -5.98 9.16 -16.88
N ALA A 55 -6.26 9.46 -15.61
CA ALA A 55 -7.58 9.37 -15.00
C ALA A 55 -7.91 10.69 -14.28
N PRO A 56 -8.46 11.70 -14.97
CA PRO A 56 -8.71 13.04 -14.40
C PRO A 56 -9.79 13.05 -13.31
N ARG A 57 -10.62 12.00 -13.21
CA ARG A 57 -11.69 11.87 -12.22
C ARG A 57 -11.36 10.87 -11.12
N LEU A 58 -10.08 10.55 -10.94
CA LEU A 58 -9.67 9.57 -9.96
C LEU A 58 -9.80 10.17 -8.55
N GLU A 59 -10.66 9.56 -7.75
CA GLU A 59 -11.03 10.04 -6.41
C GLU A 59 -10.47 9.12 -5.32
N ASP A 60 -10.42 7.80 -5.56
CA ASP A 60 -9.97 6.81 -4.58
C ASP A 60 -8.84 5.95 -5.14
N ILE A 61 -7.67 6.02 -4.50
CA ILE A 61 -6.49 5.25 -4.84
C ILE A 61 -6.11 4.38 -3.65
N GLY A 62 -6.15 3.06 -3.83
CA GLY A 62 -5.61 2.10 -2.88
C GLY A 62 -4.42 1.37 -3.46
N ILE A 63 -3.22 1.58 -2.92
CA ILE A 63 -1.99 0.92 -3.35
C ILE A 63 -1.46 0.08 -2.20
N THR A 64 -1.25 -1.21 -2.45
CA THR A 64 -0.66 -2.14 -1.49
C THR A 64 0.59 -2.77 -2.07
N PHE A 65 1.73 -2.44 -1.48
CA PHE A 65 3.01 -3.08 -1.77
C PHE A 65 3.18 -4.33 -0.91
N PHE A 66 3.77 -5.39 -1.48
CA PHE A 66 4.15 -6.59 -0.72
C PHE A 66 5.64 -6.91 -0.91
N SER A 67 6.27 -7.36 0.18
CA SER A 67 7.58 -8.02 0.16
C SER A 67 8.74 -7.25 -0.49
N GLN A 68 8.77 -5.91 -0.41
CA GLN A 68 9.89 -5.09 -0.91
C GLN A 68 10.52 -4.27 0.22
N PRO A 69 11.77 -4.58 0.63
CA PRO A 69 12.52 -3.79 1.61
C PRO A 69 12.98 -2.43 1.06
N THR A 70 13.11 -2.34 -0.27
CA THR A 70 13.60 -1.15 -0.98
C THR A 70 12.56 -0.79 -2.03
N MET A 71 11.74 0.20 -1.73
CA MET A 71 10.77 0.73 -2.68
C MET A 71 11.38 1.97 -3.32
N ASP A 72 11.42 2.01 -4.66
CA ASP A 72 11.75 3.26 -5.34
C ASP A 72 10.51 4.17 -5.31
N ALA A 73 10.42 4.99 -4.26
CA ALA A 73 9.31 5.91 -4.04
C ALA A 73 9.21 7.02 -5.11
N SER A 74 10.23 7.22 -5.93
CA SER A 74 10.18 8.15 -7.06
C SER A 74 9.12 7.74 -8.11
N GLN A 75 8.91 6.44 -8.28
CA GLN A 75 7.90 5.85 -9.17
C GLN A 75 6.49 6.24 -8.73
N LEU A 76 6.24 6.08 -7.43
CA LEU A 76 4.98 6.42 -6.80
C LEU A 76 4.73 7.94 -6.80
N GLY A 77 5.76 8.74 -6.53
CA GLY A 77 5.69 10.20 -6.64
C GLY A 77 5.25 10.65 -8.03
N ARG A 78 5.92 10.15 -9.09
CA ARG A 78 5.56 10.46 -10.49
C ARG A 78 4.15 10.02 -10.86
N PHE A 79 3.67 8.89 -10.34
CA PHE A 79 2.30 8.43 -10.59
C PHE A 79 1.28 9.39 -9.97
N ILE A 80 1.53 9.86 -8.76
CA ILE A 80 0.63 10.76 -8.03
C ILE A 80 0.71 12.18 -8.56
N GLU A 81 1.88 12.62 -9.01
CA GLU A 81 2.08 13.90 -9.69
C GLU A 81 1.25 14.02 -10.98
N ARG A 82 0.89 12.91 -11.62
CA ARG A 82 0.02 12.91 -12.80
C ARG A 82 -1.46 12.94 -12.46
N ILE A 83 -1.83 12.53 -11.26
CA ILE A 83 -3.22 12.45 -10.85
C ILE A 83 -3.56 13.77 -10.16
N GLU A 84 -4.63 14.42 -10.61
CA GLU A 84 -5.06 15.75 -10.17
C GLU A 84 -5.52 15.80 -8.69
N MET A 85 -5.33 14.73 -7.91
CA MET A 85 -5.64 14.62 -6.48
C MET A 85 -4.81 15.55 -5.57
N GLN A 86 -3.85 16.30 -6.13
CA GLN A 86 -2.81 17.01 -5.38
C GLN A 86 -3.28 18.27 -4.65
N THR A 87 -4.47 18.80 -4.94
CA THR A 87 -4.83 20.14 -4.50
C THR A 87 -5.49 20.23 -3.13
N SER A 88 -5.86 19.13 -2.47
CA SER A 88 -6.65 19.26 -1.23
C SER A 88 -6.49 18.20 -0.14
N LEU A 89 -5.48 17.31 -0.17
CA LEU A 89 -5.30 16.31 0.90
C LEU A 89 -4.93 17.00 2.25
N CYS A 90 -5.88 17.13 3.18
CA CYS A 90 -5.72 17.86 4.43
C CYS A 90 -5.60 16.97 5.68
N ARG A 91 -5.93 15.68 5.56
CA ARG A 91 -5.86 14.72 6.66
C ARG A 91 -4.97 13.54 6.29
N ALA A 92 -4.11 13.14 7.22
CA ALA A 92 -3.33 11.91 7.14
C ALA A 92 -3.65 11.02 8.35
N ASP A 93 -3.97 9.76 8.10
CA ASP A 93 -4.11 8.74 9.14
C ASP A 93 -3.06 7.65 8.89
N VAL A 94 -2.15 7.45 9.85
CA VAL A 94 -1.18 6.36 9.84
C VAL A 94 -1.71 5.23 10.70
N GLN A 95 -1.74 4.02 10.14
CA GLN A 95 -2.14 2.83 10.86
C GLN A 95 -1.05 1.78 10.80
N THR A 96 -0.66 1.26 11.97
CA THR A 96 0.33 0.18 12.09
C THR A 96 -0.33 -1.08 12.62
N SER A 97 0.10 -2.24 12.12
CA SER A 97 -0.32 -3.56 12.59
C SER A 97 0.85 -4.53 12.54
N ALA A 98 0.68 -5.73 13.11
CA ALA A 98 1.72 -6.76 13.07
C ALA A 98 2.13 -7.20 11.65
N ARG A 99 1.32 -6.93 10.62
CA ARG A 99 1.56 -7.42 9.23
C ARG A 99 1.62 -6.32 8.18
N ALA A 100 1.31 -5.08 8.55
CA ALA A 100 1.28 -3.98 7.61
C ALA A 100 1.35 -2.64 8.33
N ILE A 101 1.90 -1.66 7.62
CA ILE A 101 1.77 -0.24 7.89
C ILE A 101 1.04 0.41 6.72
N SER A 102 0.14 1.34 7.00
CA SER A 102 -0.54 2.13 5.98
C SER A 102 -0.58 3.61 6.35
N ILE A 103 -0.57 4.45 5.33
CA ILE A 103 -0.89 5.87 5.43
C ILE A 103 -2.07 6.16 4.51
N CYS A 104 -3.09 6.79 5.05
CA CYS A 104 -4.27 7.22 4.33
C CYS A 104 -4.31 8.75 4.32
N LEU A 105 -4.09 9.34 3.15
CA LEU A 105 -4.27 10.77 2.90
C LEU A 105 -5.68 10.99 2.37
N SER A 106 -6.44 11.92 2.92
CA SER A 106 -7.83 12.15 2.51
C SER A 106 -8.29 13.60 2.63
N ASN A 107 -9.37 13.90 1.91
CA ASN A 107 -10.14 15.14 1.99
C ASN A 107 -11.61 14.89 1.63
N ALA A 108 -12.40 15.95 1.42
CA ALA A 108 -13.84 15.87 1.15
C ALA A 108 -14.25 15.11 -0.14
N GLY A 109 -13.34 14.90 -1.09
CA GLY A 109 -13.64 14.24 -2.37
C GLY A 109 -12.56 13.29 -2.91
N ALA A 110 -11.43 13.13 -2.21
CA ALA A 110 -10.33 12.30 -2.65
C ALA A 110 -9.65 11.57 -1.49
N ARG A 111 -9.21 10.34 -1.76
CA ARG A 111 -8.54 9.45 -0.81
C ARG A 111 -7.39 8.70 -1.49
N LEU A 112 -6.21 8.78 -0.90
CA LEU A 112 -5.03 8.00 -1.25
C LEU A 112 -4.64 7.13 -0.06
N ASN A 113 -4.74 5.82 -0.21
CA ASN A 113 -4.31 4.83 0.76
C ASN A 113 -3.09 4.09 0.24
N LEU A 114 -1.97 4.23 0.93
CA LEU A 114 -0.73 3.50 0.68
C LEU A 114 -0.50 2.51 1.81
N GLN A 115 -0.23 1.26 1.47
CA GLN A 115 0.02 0.20 2.44
C GLN A 115 1.26 -0.60 2.04
N ILE A 116 2.16 -0.87 2.99
CA ILE A 116 3.15 -1.95 2.81
C ILE A 116 2.76 -3.13 3.70
N SER A 117 2.64 -4.28 3.06
CA SER A 117 2.38 -5.56 3.72
C SER A 117 3.69 -6.33 3.81
N CYS A 118 4.20 -6.48 5.04
CA CYS A 118 5.44 -7.17 5.35
C CYS A 118 5.37 -7.70 6.79
N GLU A 119 6.00 -8.82 7.11
CA GLU A 119 5.99 -9.33 8.50
C GLU A 119 7.00 -8.62 9.40
N GLN A 120 8.05 -8.01 8.84
CA GLN A 120 9.12 -7.38 9.60
C GLN A 120 8.83 -5.90 9.80
N LEU A 121 8.64 -5.49 11.06
CA LEU A 121 8.31 -4.11 11.42
C LEU A 121 9.39 -3.12 10.96
N ASP A 122 10.66 -3.46 11.08
CA ASP A 122 11.77 -2.59 10.66
C ASP A 122 11.69 -2.28 9.15
N TRP A 123 11.31 -3.28 8.34
CA TRP A 123 11.11 -3.10 6.90
C TRP A 123 9.86 -2.29 6.58
N GLN A 124 8.78 -2.50 7.33
CA GLN A 124 7.57 -1.67 7.21
C GLN A 124 7.89 -0.20 7.47
N LEU A 125 8.55 0.10 8.59
CA LEU A 125 8.89 1.47 9.00
C LEU A 125 9.88 2.11 8.03
N SER A 126 10.93 1.39 7.62
CA SER A 126 11.91 1.91 6.66
C SER A 126 11.28 2.23 5.30
N SER A 127 10.40 1.35 4.80
CA SER A 127 9.70 1.57 3.53
C SER A 127 8.71 2.74 3.62
N MET A 128 8.00 2.85 4.74
CA MET A 128 7.07 3.97 4.95
C MET A 128 7.80 5.30 5.13
N ALA A 129 8.96 5.32 5.80
CA ALA A 129 9.79 6.52 5.88
C ALA A 129 10.22 7.00 4.48
N GLN A 130 10.66 6.08 3.60
CA GLN A 130 11.00 6.42 2.21
C GLN A 130 9.82 7.00 1.43
N ILE A 131 8.61 6.47 1.64
CA ILE A 131 7.37 7.06 1.11
C ILE A 131 7.21 8.47 1.66
N CYS A 132 7.22 8.65 2.97
CA CYS A 132 7.01 9.95 3.59
C CYS A 132 8.00 11.01 3.10
N ASP A 133 9.28 10.64 2.89
CA ASP A 133 10.29 11.55 2.36
C ASP A 133 9.94 12.07 0.95
N HIS A 134 9.50 11.18 0.06
CA HIS A 134 9.07 11.57 -1.30
C HIS A 134 7.78 12.36 -1.30
N PHE A 135 6.91 12.09 -0.33
CA PHE A 135 5.62 12.75 -0.17
C PHE A 135 5.69 14.00 0.70
N SER A 136 6.86 14.38 1.18
CA SER A 136 7.06 15.53 2.05
C SER A 136 6.36 16.80 1.54
N PRO A 137 6.37 17.14 0.23
CA PRO A 137 5.61 18.28 -0.28
C PRO A 137 4.10 18.18 -0.03
N PHE A 138 3.51 16.98 -0.15
CA PHE A 138 2.09 16.74 0.11
C PHE A 138 1.79 16.69 1.61
N LEU A 139 2.66 16.04 2.38
CA LEU A 139 2.52 15.90 3.83
C LEU A 139 2.65 17.25 4.55
N SER A 140 3.41 18.20 4.00
CA SER A 140 3.53 19.56 4.54
C SER A 140 2.20 20.33 4.59
N ARG A 141 1.19 19.90 3.82
CA ARG A 141 -0.15 20.50 3.77
C ARG A 141 -1.15 19.80 4.68
N VAL A 142 -0.76 18.72 5.35
CA VAL A 142 -1.62 17.98 6.25
C VAL A 142 -1.87 18.82 7.49
N GLU A 143 -3.12 19.12 7.76
CA GLU A 143 -3.56 19.85 8.95
C GLU A 143 -3.82 18.90 10.12
N ASN A 144 -4.27 17.68 9.82
CA ASN A 144 -4.69 16.69 10.81
C ASN A 144 -3.95 15.37 10.61
N LEU A 145 -3.12 14.99 11.58
CA LEU A 145 -2.41 13.72 11.61
C LEU A 145 -2.96 12.82 12.72
N GLY A 146 -3.55 11.69 12.34
CA GLY A 146 -3.90 10.60 13.25
C GLY A 146 -2.87 9.48 13.17
N ILE A 147 -2.49 8.91 14.32
CA ILE A 147 -1.65 7.70 14.38
C ILE A 147 -2.38 6.66 15.22
N PHE A 148 -2.63 5.50 14.61
CA PHE A 148 -3.42 4.43 15.21
C PHE A 148 -2.65 3.13 15.17
N MET A 149 -2.71 2.39 16.28
CA MET A 149 -2.20 1.03 16.34
C MET A 149 -3.39 0.07 16.26
N ALA A 150 -3.40 -0.80 15.24
CA ALA A 150 -4.36 -1.88 15.20
C ALA A 150 -4.05 -2.82 16.37
N GLN A 151 -4.91 -2.83 17.39
CA GLN A 151 -4.79 -3.80 18.46
C GLN A 151 -4.94 -5.19 17.84
N SER A 152 -3.87 -5.98 17.88
CA SER A 152 -3.99 -7.41 17.65
C SER A 152 -4.89 -7.93 18.75
N SER A 153 -6.11 -8.37 18.39
CA SER A 153 -6.93 -9.17 19.27
C SER A 153 -6.18 -10.48 19.52
N THR A 154 -5.28 -10.46 20.49
CA THR A 154 -4.74 -11.67 21.09
C THR A 154 -5.93 -12.37 21.72
N VAL A 155 -6.53 -13.28 20.95
CA VAL A 155 -7.37 -14.33 21.49
C VAL A 155 -6.55 -14.98 22.58
N GLN A 156 -6.95 -14.69 23.81
CA GLN A 156 -6.42 -15.23 25.04
C GLN A 156 -6.60 -16.74 24.99
N ARG A 157 -5.61 -17.46 24.44
CA ARG A 157 -5.52 -18.91 24.61
C ARG A 157 -5.18 -19.14 26.07
N HIS A 158 -6.23 -19.25 26.86
CA HIS A 158 -6.19 -19.76 28.22
C HIS A 158 -5.56 -21.16 28.15
N VAL A 159 -4.28 -21.27 28.45
CA VAL A 159 -3.64 -22.56 28.70
C VAL A 159 -4.19 -23.04 30.04
N GLN A 160 -5.24 -23.88 29.98
CA GLN A 160 -5.70 -24.60 31.15
C GLN A 160 -4.73 -25.76 31.38
N GLY A 161 -3.75 -25.51 32.25
CA GLY A 161 -2.87 -26.56 32.75
C GLY A 161 -3.69 -27.61 33.48
N THR A 162 -3.72 -28.82 32.93
CA THR A 162 -4.18 -30.00 33.68
C THR A 162 -2.95 -30.72 34.18
N LEU A 163 -2.61 -30.45 35.44
CA LEU A 163 -1.73 -31.30 36.26
C LEU A 163 -2.46 -32.63 36.49
N GLY A 164 -1.94 -33.72 35.95
CA GLY A 164 -2.54 -35.04 36.08
C GLY A 164 -1.61 -36.14 35.60
N GLY A 165 -0.48 -36.32 36.29
CA GLY A 165 0.44 -37.45 36.08
C GLY A 165 0.71 -38.15 37.40
N ALA A 166 -0.12 -39.13 37.73
CA ALA A 166 0.05 -40.02 38.88
C ALA A 166 1.20 -41.01 38.63
N TYR A 167 2.08 -41.17 39.62
CA TYR A 167 3.05 -42.26 39.69
C TYR A 167 2.35 -43.56 40.14
N PRO A 168 2.56 -44.71 39.47
CA PRO A 168 2.27 -46.00 40.06
C PRO A 168 3.55 -46.59 40.69
N HIS A 169 3.43 -46.92 41.98
CA HIS A 169 4.28 -47.87 42.68
C HIS A 169 4.05 -49.27 42.12
N VAL A 170 5.13 -49.99 41.74
CA VAL A 170 5.12 -51.46 41.67
C VAL A 170 6.44 -51.98 42.25
N ARG A 171 6.28 -52.57 43.45
CA ARG A 171 7.05 -53.59 44.19
C ARG A 171 8.57 -53.49 44.24
#